data_AF-A0A7S8EK56-F1
#
_entry.id   AF-A0A7S8EK56-F1
#
_cell.length_a   1.000
_cell.length_b   1.000
_cell.length_c   1.000
_cell.angle_alpha   90.00
_cell.angle_beta   90.00
_cell.angle_gamma   90.00
#
_symmetry.space_group_name_H-M   'P 1'
#
loop_
_entity.id
_entity.type
_entity.pdbx_description
1 polymer ?
#
loop_
_entity_poly.entity_id
_entity_poly.type
_entity_poly.pdbx_seq_one_letter_code
_entity_poly.pdbx_strand_id
1 'polypeptide(L)'
;MVRWSSIGLITLGVIHLIVLGVDVPSEAMRWIEPNLWTFEHWQPVRSQPVDLALSNGIFWGTVGSFAVPTILLAIVIYRADRAGWQVPPFIGWSLFTWTVVASLIMAPSGFPVIAMLALCLAVGLQRDARG
;
A
#
# COMPACT_ATOMS: atom_id res chain seq x y z
N MET A 1 1.76 19.49 -5.86
CA MET A 1 1.37 18.54 -4.78
C MET A 1 1.52 17.10 -5.26
N VAL A 2 1.01 16.79 -6.46
CA VAL A 2 1.09 15.48 -7.11
C VAL A 2 2.49 14.85 -7.05
N ARG A 3 3.52 15.53 -7.57
CA ARG A 3 4.91 15.07 -7.53
C ARG A 3 5.37 14.53 -6.16
N TRP A 4 5.18 15.32 -5.10
CA TRP A 4 5.66 14.97 -3.75
C TRP A 4 4.83 13.88 -3.11
N SER A 5 3.51 13.87 -3.32
CA SER A 5 2.66 12.78 -2.87
C SER A 5 3.05 11.45 -3.53
N SER A 6 3.32 11.46 -4.83
CA SER A 6 3.77 10.25 -5.54
C SER A 6 5.12 9.76 -5.04
N ILE A 7 6.10 10.67 -4.83
CA ILE A 7 7.39 10.30 -4.22
C ILE A 7 7.17 9.69 -2.84
N GLY A 8 6.34 10.31 -1.99
CA GLY A 8 6.04 9.79 -0.65
C GLY A 8 5.43 8.39 -0.68
N LEU A 9 4.48 8.13 -1.58
CA LEU A 9 3.85 6.82 -1.74
C LEU A 9 4.87 5.75 -2.19
N ILE A 10 5.75 6.10 -3.14
CA ILE A 10 6.84 5.22 -3.60
C ILE A 10 7.79 4.92 -2.44
N THR A 11 8.30 5.95 -1.77
CA THR A 11 9.25 5.81 -0.66
C THR A 11 8.67 4.98 0.46
N LEU A 12 7.42 5.22 0.86
CA LEU A 12 6.75 4.46 1.90
C LEU A 12 6.60 2.98 1.51
N GLY A 13 6.17 2.69 0.27
CA GLY A 13 6.05 1.32 -0.22
C GLY A 13 7.39 0.59 -0.28
N VAL A 14 8.45 1.28 -0.74
CA VAL A 14 9.81 0.71 -0.79
C VAL A 14 10.33 0.44 0.62
N ILE A 15 10.16 1.37 1.56
CA ILE A 15 10.54 1.18 2.96
C ILE A 15 9.76 0.00 3.56
N HIS A 16 8.44 -0.10 3.32
CA HIS A 16 7.62 -1.23 3.77
C HIS A 16 8.21 -2.57 3.30
N LEU A 17 8.51 -2.68 2.01
CA LEU A 17 9.06 -3.91 1.43
C LEU A 17 10.47 -4.24 1.94
N ILE A 18 11.31 -3.24 2.19
CA ILE A 18 12.66 -3.45 2.72
C ILE A 18 12.60 -3.84 4.20
N VAL A 19 11.86 -3.10 5.01
CA VAL A 19 11.82 -3.26 6.47
C VAL A 19 11.04 -4.50 6.87
N LEU A 20 9.91 -4.79 6.22
CA LEU A 20 9.04 -5.93 6.54
C LEU A 20 9.25 -7.13 5.62
N GLY A 21 9.98 -6.96 4.52
CA GLY A 21 10.27 -8.03 3.57
C GLY A 21 11.74 -8.44 3.50
N VAL A 22 12.56 -8.08 4.48
CA VAL A 22 13.99 -8.46 4.51
C VAL A 22 14.17 -9.98 4.54
N ASP A 23 13.23 -10.70 5.16
CA ASP A 23 13.24 -12.17 5.26
C ASP A 23 12.52 -12.87 4.09
N VAL A 24 12.05 -12.12 3.07
CA VAL A 24 11.40 -12.67 1.87
C VAL A 24 12.23 -13.75 1.18
N PRO A 25 13.55 -13.60 0.97
CA PRO A 25 14.30 -14.59 0.21
C PRO A 25 14.29 -15.98 0.83
N SER A 26 14.29 -16.09 2.17
CA SER A 26 14.18 -17.37 2.88
C SER A 26 12.77 -17.96 2.83
N GLU A 27 11.74 -17.13 2.71
CA GLU A 27 10.33 -17.55 2.71
C GLU A 27 9.73 -17.64 1.29
N ALA A 28 10.53 -17.42 0.24
CA ALA A 28 10.05 -17.26 -1.13
C ALA A 28 9.26 -18.48 -1.65
N MET A 29 9.63 -19.70 -1.25
CA MET A 29 8.91 -20.91 -1.66
C MET A 29 7.54 -21.04 -1.00
N ARG A 30 7.35 -20.42 0.18
CA ARG A 30 6.08 -20.48 0.92
C ARG A 30 4.97 -19.67 0.26
N TRP A 31 5.30 -18.78 -0.68
CA TRP A 31 4.30 -18.10 -1.52
C TRP A 31 3.49 -19.05 -2.41
N ILE A 32 3.99 -20.27 -2.64
CA ILE A 32 3.27 -21.32 -3.38
C ILE A 32 2.45 -22.20 -2.41
N GLU A 33 2.73 -22.13 -1.11
CA GLU A 33 2.02 -22.93 -0.11
C GLU A 33 0.62 -22.34 0.17
N PRO A 34 -0.42 -23.18 0.27
CA PRO A 34 -1.78 -22.72 0.59
C PRO A 34 -1.91 -22.03 1.95
N ASN A 35 -0.99 -22.33 2.88
CA ASN A 35 -0.99 -21.74 4.23
C ASN A 35 -0.78 -20.21 4.23
N LEU A 36 -0.16 -19.65 3.18
CA LEU A 36 -0.03 -18.21 2.99
C LEU A 36 -1.30 -17.59 2.42
N TRP A 37 -2.14 -18.37 1.75
CA TRP A 37 -3.34 -17.91 1.06
C TRP A 37 -4.60 -18.30 1.84
N THR A 38 -4.70 -17.82 3.08
CA THR A 38 -5.79 -18.16 4.00
C THR A 38 -6.56 -16.93 4.49
N PHE A 39 -7.86 -17.11 4.73
CA PHE A 39 -8.68 -16.07 5.38
C PHE A 39 -8.44 -15.99 6.90
N GLU A 40 -7.76 -16.97 7.49
CA GLU A 40 -7.49 -17.03 8.94
C GLU A 40 -6.57 -15.89 9.42
N HIS A 41 -5.82 -15.27 8.52
CA HIS A 41 -5.01 -14.08 8.78
C HIS A 41 -5.82 -12.89 9.32
N TRP A 42 -7.15 -12.86 9.09
CA TRP A 42 -8.05 -11.83 9.61
C TRP A 42 -8.47 -12.04 11.07
N GLN A 43 -8.14 -13.18 11.68
CA GLN A 43 -8.39 -13.37 13.10
C GLN A 43 -7.56 -12.39 13.94
N PRO A 44 -8.04 -11.96 15.12
CA PRO A 44 -7.26 -11.12 16.01
C PRO A 44 -5.88 -11.71 16.29
N VAL A 45 -4.81 -10.90 16.22
CA VAL A 45 -3.42 -11.39 16.39
C VAL A 45 -3.23 -12.18 17.69
N ARG A 46 -3.92 -11.78 18.77
CA ARG A 46 -3.85 -12.48 20.08
C ARG A 46 -4.49 -13.86 20.09
N SER A 47 -5.37 -14.17 19.14
CA SER A 47 -6.01 -15.49 19.03
C SER A 47 -5.35 -16.39 17.99
N GLN A 48 -4.39 -15.88 17.21
CA GLN A 48 -3.69 -16.67 16.20
C GLN A 48 -2.64 -17.58 16.86
N PRO A 49 -2.57 -18.87 16.47
CA PRO A 49 -1.40 -19.70 16.72
C PRO A 49 -0.11 -19.02 16.20
N VAL A 50 1.04 -19.34 16.80
CA VAL A 50 2.32 -18.68 16.50
C VAL A 50 2.71 -18.83 15.02
N ASP A 51 2.52 -20.01 14.45
CA ASP A 51 2.78 -20.32 13.05
C ASP A 51 1.87 -19.51 12.10
N LEU A 52 0.59 -19.37 12.42
CA LEU A 52 -0.35 -18.53 11.67
C LEU A 52 0.05 -17.05 11.75
N ALA A 53 0.45 -16.57 12.93
CA ALA A 53 0.91 -15.19 13.13
C ALA A 53 2.19 -14.88 12.33
N LEU A 54 3.13 -15.82 12.26
CA LEU A 54 4.33 -15.69 11.43
C LEU A 54 3.99 -15.69 9.93
N SER A 55 3.13 -16.61 9.48
CA SER A 55 2.63 -16.63 8.10
C SER A 55 1.91 -15.34 7.72
N ASN A 56 1.07 -14.80 8.62
CA ASN A 56 0.36 -13.53 8.46
C ASN A 56 1.35 -12.37 8.29
N GLY A 57 2.40 -12.33 9.11
CA GLY A 57 3.47 -11.34 9.01
C GLY A 57 4.22 -11.40 7.68
N ILE A 58 4.55 -12.61 7.20
CA ILE A 58 5.19 -12.83 5.90
C ILE A 58 4.26 -12.36 4.77
N PHE A 59 2.97 -12.70 4.82
CA PHE A 59 2.00 -12.33 3.80
C PHE A 59 1.87 -10.80 3.67
N TRP A 60 1.56 -10.09 4.76
CA TRP A 60 1.33 -8.63 4.75
C TRP A 60 2.61 -7.78 4.76
N GLY A 61 3.75 -8.35 5.16
CA GLY A 61 5.05 -7.68 5.07
C GLY A 61 5.56 -7.59 3.63
N THR A 62 5.01 -8.41 2.72
CA THR A 62 5.65 -8.69 1.43
C THR A 62 4.67 -8.55 0.27
N VAL A 63 4.49 -9.59 -0.56
CA VAL A 63 3.68 -9.53 -1.81
C VAL A 63 2.19 -9.39 -1.53
N GLY A 64 1.70 -9.92 -0.41
CA GLY A 64 0.29 -9.84 0.00
C GLY A 64 -0.11 -8.47 0.50
N SER A 65 0.87 -7.61 0.77
CA SER A 65 0.65 -6.19 1.02
C SER A 65 0.15 -5.47 -0.22
N PHE A 66 -0.37 -4.25 -0.03
CA PHE A 66 -0.68 -3.36 -1.13
C PHE A 66 0.49 -2.44 -1.53
N ALA A 67 1.72 -2.71 -1.06
CA ALA A 67 2.88 -1.87 -1.32
C ALA A 67 3.24 -1.85 -2.82
N VAL A 68 3.33 -3.02 -3.47
CA VAL A 68 3.69 -3.11 -4.90
C VAL A 68 2.67 -2.40 -5.79
N PRO A 69 1.35 -2.67 -5.70
CA PRO A 69 0.35 -1.91 -6.45
C PRO A 69 0.44 -0.40 -6.21
N THR A 70 0.64 0.03 -4.96
CA THR A 70 0.73 1.45 -4.60
C THR A 70 1.97 2.12 -5.21
N ILE A 71 3.13 1.45 -5.18
CA ILE A 71 4.37 1.93 -5.82
C ILE A 71 4.15 2.10 -7.32
N LEU A 72 3.61 1.08 -7.99
CA LEU A 72 3.40 1.12 -9.44
C LEU A 72 2.44 2.25 -9.84
N LEU A 73 1.32 2.38 -9.13
CA LEU A 73 0.36 3.46 -9.36
C LEU A 73 1.03 4.83 -9.16
N ALA A 74 1.78 5.01 -8.07
CA ALA A 74 2.47 6.27 -7.80
C ALA A 74 3.56 6.59 -8.84
N ILE A 75 4.27 5.59 -9.37
CA ILE A 75 5.23 5.76 -10.48
C ILE A 75 4.49 6.23 -11.74
N VAL A 76 3.38 5.58 -12.10
CA VAL A 76 2.58 5.97 -13.27
C VAL A 76 2.09 7.42 -13.15
N ILE A 77 1.53 7.78 -11.99
CA ILE A 77 1.07 9.16 -11.71
C ILE A 77 2.23 10.15 -11.78
N TYR A 78 3.37 9.83 -11.16
CA TYR A 78 4.56 10.68 -11.20
C TYR A 78 5.07 10.92 -12.62
N ARG A 79 5.09 9.86 -13.44
CA ARG A 79 5.54 9.96 -14.84
C ARG A 79 4.56 10.75 -15.69
N ALA A 80 3.25 10.57 -15.48
CA ALA A 80 2.21 11.33 -16.15
C ALA A 80 2.29 12.83 -15.80
N ASP A 81 2.39 13.17 -14.51
CA ASP A 81 2.59 14.53 -14.00
C ASP A 81 3.82 15.20 -14.64
N ARG A 82 4.96 14.49 -14.67
CA ARG A 82 6.19 14.99 -15.30
C ARG A 82 6.06 15.20 -16.80
N ALA A 83 5.25 14.39 -17.48
CA ALA A 83 4.99 14.49 -18.91
C ALA A 83 3.92 15.56 -19.25
N GLY A 84 3.33 16.22 -18.26
CA GLY A 84 2.23 17.17 -18.44
C GLY A 84 0.90 16.51 -18.81
N TRP A 85 0.76 15.20 -18.60
CA TRP A 85 -0.49 14.49 -18.84
C TRP A 85 -1.45 14.71 -17.67
N GLN A 86 -2.70 15.02 -17.99
CA GLN A 86 -3.73 15.16 -16.97
C GLN A 86 -4.09 13.80 -16.38
N VAL A 87 -3.81 13.63 -15.09
CA VAL A 87 -4.23 12.46 -14.32
C VAL A 87 -5.62 12.73 -13.74
N PRO A 88 -6.62 11.88 -14.00
CA PRO A 88 -7.97 12.10 -13.50
C PRO A 88 -8.05 12.19 -11.96
N PRO A 89 -8.74 13.22 -11.39
CA PRO A 89 -8.84 13.40 -9.93
C PRO A 89 -9.46 12.24 -9.17
N PHE A 90 -10.34 11.46 -9.82
CA PHE A 90 -10.98 10.31 -9.17
C PHE A 90 -9.96 9.26 -8.71
N ILE A 91 -8.78 9.18 -9.33
CA ILE A 91 -7.71 8.24 -8.95
C ILE A 91 -7.23 8.55 -7.53
N GLY A 92 -6.96 9.82 -7.23
CA GLY A 92 -6.52 10.25 -5.90
C GLY A 92 -7.61 10.03 -4.85
N TRP A 93 -8.86 10.39 -5.16
CA TRP A 93 -9.99 10.19 -4.24
C TRP A 93 -10.32 8.71 -4.00
N SER A 94 -10.18 7.86 -5.01
CA SER A 94 -10.36 6.41 -4.87
C SER A 94 -9.30 5.82 -3.93
N LEU A 95 -8.03 6.20 -4.13
CA LEU A 95 -6.94 5.77 -3.26
C LEU A 95 -7.13 6.28 -1.81
N PHE A 96 -7.53 7.53 -1.64
CA PHE A 96 -7.83 8.10 -0.32
C PHE A 96 -8.97 7.36 0.38
N THR A 97 -10.09 7.15 -0.31
CA THR A 97 -11.25 6.46 0.26
C THR A 97 -10.90 5.03 0.66
N TRP A 98 -10.20 4.30 -0.22
CA TRP A 98 -9.78 2.93 0.05
C TRP A 98 -8.81 2.84 1.24
N THR A 99 -7.84 3.74 1.34
CA THR A 99 -6.88 3.76 2.47
C THR A 99 -7.52 4.15 3.79
N VAL A 100 -8.52 5.05 3.78
CA VAL A 100 -9.34 5.35 4.97
C VAL A 100 -10.11 4.12 5.41
N VAL A 101 -10.81 3.43 4.50
CA VAL A 101 -11.54 2.20 4.82
C VAL A 101 -10.59 1.14 5.37
N ALA A 102 -9.44 0.92 4.73
CA ALA A 102 -8.42 -0.03 5.20
C ALA A 102 -7.90 0.33 6.60
N SER A 103 -7.68 1.61 6.89
CA SER A 103 -7.24 2.09 8.21
C SER A 103 -8.26 1.83 9.32
N LEU A 104 -9.55 1.79 8.98
CA LEU A 104 -10.63 1.56 9.95
C LEU A 104 -10.85 0.09 10.26
N ILE A 105 -10.62 -0.79 9.29
CA ILE A 105 -10.87 -2.24 9.42
C ILE A 105 -9.63 -3.02 9.87
N MET A 106 -8.43 -2.51 9.59
CA MET A 106 -7.18 -3.18 9.95
C MET A 106 -6.63 -2.67 11.28
N ALA A 107 -5.95 -3.57 12.01
CA ALA A 107 -5.17 -3.24 13.20
C ALA A 107 -4.05 -2.22 12.88
N PRO A 108 -3.29 -1.69 13.87
CA PRO A 108 -2.26 -0.68 13.64
C PRO A 108 -1.35 -1.05 12.45
N SER A 109 -1.37 -0.20 11.42
CA SER A 109 -0.78 -0.47 10.11
C SER A 109 -0.30 0.83 9.45
N GLY A 110 0.37 0.73 8.30
CA GLY A 110 0.83 1.90 7.54
C GLY A 110 -0.28 2.69 6.84
N PHE A 111 -1.52 2.17 6.79
CA PHE A 111 -2.62 2.77 6.02
C PHE A 111 -2.95 4.24 6.37
N PRO A 112 -2.91 4.70 7.64
CA PRO A 112 -3.17 6.10 7.96
C PRO A 112 -2.18 7.06 7.30
N VAL A 113 -0.90 6.67 7.16
CA VAL A 113 0.13 7.48 6.49
C VAL A 113 -0.13 7.52 4.98
N ILE A 114 -0.54 6.38 4.39
CA ILE A 114 -0.92 6.33 2.97
C ILE A 114 -2.15 7.21 2.73
N ALA A 115 -3.14 7.21 3.62
CA ALA A 115 -4.33 8.06 3.52
C ALA A 115 -3.98 9.55 3.49
N MET A 116 -3.05 10.00 4.34
CA MET A 116 -2.57 11.38 4.32
C MET A 116 -1.92 11.74 2.98
N LEU A 117 -1.04 10.88 2.45
CA LEU A 117 -0.39 11.09 1.15
C LEU A 117 -1.39 11.07 -0.01
N ALA A 118 -2.36 10.16 0.04
CA ALA A 118 -3.43 10.03 -0.95
C ALA A 118 -4.39 11.22 -0.95
N LEU A 119 -4.67 11.82 0.22
CA LEU A 119 -5.43 13.07 0.31
C LEU A 119 -4.69 14.22 -0.38
N CYS A 120 -3.41 14.40 -0.06
CA CYS A 120 -2.56 15.40 -0.70
C CYS A 120 -2.50 15.20 -2.22
N LEU A 121 -2.44 13.94 -2.68
CA LEU A 121 -2.51 13.59 -4.09
C LEU A 121 -3.85 13.99 -4.71
N ALA A 122 -4.96 13.60 -4.10
CA ALA A 122 -6.31 13.89 -4.58
C ALA A 122 -6.57 15.39 -4.71
N VAL A 123 -6.20 16.16 -3.69
CA VAL A 123 -6.29 17.63 -3.71
C VAL A 123 -5.41 18.22 -4.80
N GLY A 124 -4.19 17.71 -4.98
CA GLY A 124 -3.29 18.11 -6.07
C GLY A 124 -3.93 17.91 -7.45
N LEU A 125 -4.36 16.69 -7.75
CA LEU A 125 -5.00 16.33 -9.01
C LEU A 125 -6.27 17.15 -9.29
N GLN A 126 -7.08 17.39 -8.25
CA GLN A 126 -8.30 18.16 -8.36
C GLN A 126 -8.04 19.63 -8.73
N ARG A 127 -6.92 20.21 -8.28
CA ARG A 127 -6.51 21.56 -8.63
C ARG A 127 -6.01 21.62 -10.07
N ASP A 128 -5.19 20.66 -10.48
CA ASP A 128 -4.64 20.59 -11.83
C ASP A 128 -5.73 20.38 -12.89
N ALA A 129 -6.82 19.68 -12.55
CA ALA A 129 -7.97 19.51 -13.44
C ALA A 129 -8.90 20.74 -13.55
N ARG A 130 -8.72 21.75 -12.69
CA ARG A 130 -9.54 22.99 -12.67
C ARG A 130 -8.81 24.20 -13.26
N GLY A 131 -7.50 24.09 -13.50
CA GLY A 131 -6.66 25.12 -14.12
C GLY A 131 -6.38 24.80 -15.58
#